data_AF-A0A0K9GG05-F1
#
_entry.id   AF-A0A0K9GG05-F1
#
_cell.length_a   1.000
_cell.length_b   1.000
_cell.length_c   1.000
_cell.angle_alpha   90.00
_cell.angle_beta   90.00
_cell.angle_gamma   90.00
#
_symmetry.space_group_name_H-M   'P 1'
#
loop_
_entity.id
_entity.type
_entity.pdbx_description
1 polymer ?
#
loop_
_entity_poly.entity_id
_entity_poly.type
_entity_poly.pdbx_seq_one_letter_code
_entity_poly.pdbx_strand_id
1 'polypeptide(L)'
;MPNISKIEQQKRNKNRFNIYLSDEGKAEEYGFSVDEDLLVRMRLSKGMEVDELAIMEIQYRDHVQKAFQSAVHFLSYRMRSEREIAAYLAEKEWEEAVIDEAMHKLREYKYVNDEEYAKAYVRTQMNIARKGPDLIKRELSEKGISVSMQDEALEQYTPALQWENAEALAQKSLKKSKGSHKEAKQKAVLFLTRKGYNMGLAASVADELASVDEDSEWESLVLMGQKFHRKYAKLEEREYGQKMKTALFRKGFQMDLINKFVELGKEQIDNQEYEL
;
A
#
# COMPACT_ATOMS: atom_id res chain seq x y z
N MET A 1 -2.56 19.47 -52.35
CA MET A 1 -2.88 18.98 -50.99
C MET A 1 -3.21 17.51 -51.14
N PRO A 2 -2.68 16.63 -50.27
CA PRO A 2 -2.96 15.22 -50.42
C PRO A 2 -4.46 14.95 -50.22
N ASN A 3 -5.00 14.00 -51.00
CA ASN A 3 -6.36 13.52 -50.86
C ASN A 3 -6.38 12.08 -50.37
N ILE A 4 -7.49 11.68 -49.74
CA ILE A 4 -7.72 10.29 -49.36
C ILE A 4 -7.98 9.47 -50.62
N SER A 5 -7.02 8.66 -51.04
CA SER A 5 -7.12 7.86 -52.27
C SER A 5 -7.85 6.52 -52.02
N LYS A 6 -7.68 5.95 -50.83
CA LYS A 6 -8.24 4.65 -50.45
C LYS A 6 -8.41 4.53 -48.94
N ILE A 7 -9.47 3.82 -48.54
CA ILE A 7 -9.78 3.45 -47.16
C ILE A 7 -9.95 1.94 -47.13
N GLU A 8 -9.15 1.24 -46.32
CA GLU A 8 -9.17 -0.22 -46.24
C GLU A 8 -9.38 -0.71 -44.80
N GLN A 9 -10.37 -1.57 -44.59
CA GLN A 9 -10.60 -2.19 -43.28
C GLN A 9 -9.44 -3.13 -42.91
N GLN A 10 -8.94 -3.03 -41.68
CA GLN A 10 -7.83 -3.87 -41.23
C GLN A 10 -8.24 -5.35 -41.11
N LYS A 11 -7.28 -6.25 -41.37
CA LYS A 11 -7.52 -7.71 -41.36
C LYS A 11 -7.86 -8.24 -39.97
N ARG A 12 -7.14 -7.78 -38.93
CA ARG A 12 -7.26 -8.29 -37.55
C ARG A 12 -8.31 -7.55 -36.71
N ASN A 13 -8.55 -6.27 -36.99
CA ASN A 13 -9.51 -5.45 -36.26
C ASN A 13 -10.48 -4.81 -37.25
N LYS A 14 -11.71 -5.32 -37.28
CA LYS A 14 -12.76 -4.88 -38.22
C LYS A 14 -13.26 -3.47 -37.94
N ASN A 15 -12.99 -2.92 -36.75
CA ASN A 15 -13.39 -1.57 -36.37
C ASN A 15 -12.25 -0.57 -36.60
N ARG A 16 -11.21 -0.92 -37.37
CA ARG A 16 -10.11 -0.03 -37.75
C ARG A 16 -9.88 -0.02 -39.24
N PHE A 17 -9.47 1.13 -39.74
CA PHE A 17 -9.29 1.41 -41.16
C PHE A 17 -7.91 2.04 -41.41
N ASN A 18 -7.24 1.59 -42.45
CA ASN A 18 -6.03 2.20 -42.99
C ASN A 18 -6.45 3.26 -44.03
N ILE A 19 -5.90 4.45 -43.90
CA ILE A 19 -6.13 5.59 -44.78
C ILE A 19 -4.89 5.78 -45.64
N TYR A 20 -5.08 5.75 -46.95
CA TYR A 20 -4.04 5.99 -47.94
C TYR A 20 -4.22 7.36 -48.56
N LEU A 21 -3.10 8.06 -48.76
CA LEU A 21 -3.05 9.41 -49.29
C LEU A 21 -2.38 9.40 -50.67
N SER A 22 -2.81 10.31 -51.53
CA SER A 22 -2.17 10.59 -52.81
C SER A 22 -2.12 12.10 -53.04
N ASP A 23 -1.04 12.55 -53.65
CA ASP A 23 -0.82 13.94 -54.06
C ASP A 23 -0.60 13.96 -55.58
N GLU A 24 -0.83 15.09 -56.24
CA GLU A 24 -0.78 15.16 -57.71
C GLU A 24 0.55 14.62 -58.25
N GLY A 25 0.48 13.54 -59.04
CA GLY A 25 1.65 12.89 -59.65
C GLY A 25 2.46 11.98 -58.72
N LYS A 26 2.06 11.79 -57.46
CA LYS A 26 2.71 10.86 -56.52
C LYS A 26 1.92 9.56 -56.40
N ALA A 27 2.66 8.47 -56.12
CA ALA A 27 2.05 7.18 -55.84
C ALA A 27 1.20 7.22 -54.57
N GLU A 28 0.16 6.37 -54.51
CA GLU A 28 -0.60 6.13 -53.29
C GLU A 28 0.33 5.60 -52.20
N GLU A 29 0.31 6.23 -51.03
CA GLU A 29 1.08 5.82 -49.86
C GLU A 29 0.21 5.69 -48.61
N TYR A 30 0.65 4.88 -47.66
CA TYR A 30 -0.02 4.77 -46.37
C TYR A 30 0.18 6.06 -45.59
N GLY A 31 -0.92 6.71 -45.18
CA GLY A 31 -0.89 7.90 -44.34
C GLY A 31 -1.00 7.54 -42.87
N PHE A 32 -2.16 7.04 -42.45
CA PHE A 32 -2.46 6.77 -41.04
C PHE A 32 -3.57 5.73 -40.90
N SER A 33 -3.92 5.39 -39.66
CA SER A 33 -5.06 4.51 -39.37
C SER A 33 -5.96 5.13 -38.32
N VAL A 34 -7.26 4.89 -38.43
CA VAL A 34 -8.27 5.39 -37.51
C VAL A 34 -9.22 4.27 -37.11
N ASP A 35 -9.87 4.40 -35.96
CA ASP A 35 -11.02 3.57 -35.64
C ASP A 35 -12.31 4.04 -36.37
N GLU A 36 -13.31 3.17 -36.38
CA GLU A 36 -14.60 3.38 -37.06
C GLU A 36 -15.32 4.65 -36.60
N ASP A 37 -15.30 4.94 -35.30
CA ASP A 37 -16.00 6.11 -34.76
C ASP A 37 -15.31 7.41 -35.17
N LEU A 38 -13.97 7.44 -35.18
CA LEU A 38 -13.21 8.58 -35.68
C LEU A 38 -13.40 8.78 -37.20
N LEU A 39 -13.43 7.70 -37.98
CA LEU A 39 -13.71 7.74 -39.43
C LEU A 39 -15.04 8.46 -39.71
N VAL A 40 -16.09 8.12 -38.95
CA VAL A 40 -17.42 8.71 -39.09
C VAL A 40 -17.46 10.15 -38.60
N ARG A 41 -16.91 10.44 -37.41
CA ARG A 41 -16.94 11.80 -36.83
C ARG A 41 -16.22 12.82 -37.70
N MET A 42 -15.06 12.46 -38.23
CA MET A 42 -14.27 13.31 -39.13
C MET A 42 -14.77 13.29 -40.57
N ARG A 43 -15.80 12.48 -40.87
CA ARG A 43 -16.39 12.30 -42.20
C ARG A 43 -15.35 11.97 -43.28
N LEU A 44 -14.36 11.16 -42.91
CA LEU A 44 -13.28 10.79 -43.82
C LEU A 44 -13.85 9.94 -44.97
N SER A 45 -13.72 10.45 -46.19
CA SER A 45 -14.19 9.77 -47.39
C SER A 45 -13.15 9.85 -48.50
N LYS A 46 -13.16 8.86 -49.40
CA LYS A 46 -12.32 8.90 -50.60
C LYS A 46 -12.55 10.21 -51.38
N GLY A 47 -11.47 10.86 -51.79
CA GLY A 47 -11.47 12.15 -52.48
C GLY A 47 -11.45 13.37 -51.56
N MET A 48 -11.56 13.19 -50.23
CA MET A 48 -11.41 14.29 -49.27
C MET A 48 -9.97 14.80 -49.26
N GLU A 49 -9.78 16.11 -49.42
CA GLU A 49 -8.51 16.77 -49.20
C GLU A 49 -8.21 16.87 -47.71
N VAL A 50 -6.97 16.59 -47.33
CA VAL A 50 -6.48 16.66 -45.95
C VAL A 50 -5.14 17.36 -45.95
N ASP A 51 -5.02 18.45 -45.19
CA ASP A 51 -3.75 19.14 -44.98
C ASP A 51 -2.99 18.53 -43.79
N GLU A 52 -1.76 18.99 -43.57
CA GLU A 52 -0.92 18.50 -42.47
C GLU A 52 -1.56 18.73 -41.10
N LEU A 53 -2.26 19.87 -40.91
CA LEU A 53 -2.96 20.20 -39.67
C LEU A 53 -4.09 19.20 -39.39
N ALA A 54 -4.91 18.89 -40.39
CA ALA A 54 -5.98 17.90 -40.29
C ALA A 54 -5.42 16.50 -40.01
N ILE A 55 -4.31 16.12 -40.65
CA ILE A 55 -3.65 14.83 -40.40
C ILE A 55 -3.19 14.74 -38.94
N MET A 56 -2.52 15.78 -38.43
CA MET A 56 -2.08 15.84 -37.03
C MET A 56 -3.26 15.77 -36.05
N GLU A 57 -4.37 16.48 -36.32
CA GLU A 57 -5.57 16.41 -35.49
C GLU A 57 -6.17 14.99 -35.48
N ILE A 58 -6.28 14.36 -36.65
CA ILE A 58 -6.81 12.99 -36.77
C ILE A 58 -5.93 12.00 -36.00
N GLN A 59 -4.61 12.09 -36.15
CA GLN A 59 -3.67 11.22 -35.45
C GLN A 59 -3.74 11.43 -33.93
N TYR A 60 -3.79 12.67 -33.47
CA TYR A 60 -3.96 13.00 -32.05
C TYR A 60 -5.24 12.36 -31.49
N ARG A 61 -6.37 12.51 -32.18
CA ARG A 61 -7.65 11.91 -31.75
C ARG A 61 -7.60 10.38 -31.71
N ASP A 62 -6.94 9.73 -32.68
CA ASP A 62 -6.73 8.27 -32.66
C ASP A 62 -5.83 7.84 -31.48
N HIS A 63 -4.78 8.60 -31.18
CA HIS A 63 -3.90 8.34 -30.03
C HIS A 63 -4.67 8.46 -28.72
N VAL A 64 -5.49 9.50 -28.55
CA VAL A 64 -6.38 9.66 -27.38
C VAL A 64 -7.32 8.47 -27.24
N GLN A 65 -7.92 8.01 -28.35
CA GLN A 65 -8.83 6.86 -28.32
C GLN A 65 -8.12 5.56 -27.94
N LYS A 66 -6.90 5.32 -28.43
CA LYS A 66 -6.07 4.17 -28.05
C LYS A 66 -5.65 4.23 -26.58
N ALA A 67 -5.19 5.38 -26.10
CA ALA A 67 -4.81 5.59 -24.71
C ALA A 67 -6.01 5.35 -23.78
N PHE A 68 -7.17 5.91 -24.11
CA PHE A 68 -8.42 5.68 -23.40
C PHE A 68 -8.80 4.19 -23.32
N GLN A 69 -8.81 3.47 -24.44
CA GLN A 69 -9.10 2.03 -24.46
C GLN A 69 -8.09 1.23 -23.63
N SER A 70 -6.82 1.59 -23.70
CA SER A 70 -5.77 0.97 -22.89
C SER A 70 -6.01 1.20 -21.39
N ALA A 71 -6.42 2.40 -20.99
CA ALA A 71 -6.74 2.71 -19.60
C ALA A 71 -7.99 1.96 -19.12
N VAL A 72 -9.05 1.88 -19.94
CA VAL A 72 -10.26 1.09 -19.63
C VAL A 72 -9.91 -0.38 -19.42
N HIS A 73 -9.06 -0.94 -20.28
CA HIS A 73 -8.57 -2.31 -20.09
C HIS A 73 -7.76 -2.46 -18.80
N PHE A 74 -6.93 -1.48 -18.44
CA PHE A 74 -6.19 -1.52 -17.18
C PHE A 74 -7.09 -1.45 -15.94
N LEU A 75 -8.17 -0.66 -16.02
CA LEU A 75 -9.19 -0.53 -14.99
C LEU A 75 -10.02 -1.81 -14.80
N SER A 76 -10.18 -2.64 -15.84
CA SER A 76 -11.02 -3.85 -15.76
C SER A 76 -10.49 -4.90 -14.77
N TYR A 77 -9.21 -4.84 -14.38
CA TYR A 77 -8.61 -5.78 -13.44
C TYR A 77 -8.85 -5.42 -11.98
N ARG A 78 -8.81 -4.13 -11.65
CA ARG A 78 -9.10 -3.58 -10.31
C ARG A 78 -9.26 -2.07 -10.39
N MET A 79 -9.87 -1.51 -9.36
CA MET A 79 -9.90 -0.06 -9.14
C MET A 79 -8.47 0.52 -9.06
N ARG A 80 -8.26 1.71 -9.64
CA ARG A 80 -6.99 2.45 -9.71
C ARG A 80 -7.24 3.92 -9.40
N SER A 81 -6.26 4.59 -8.81
CA SER A 81 -6.30 6.06 -8.73
C SER A 81 -5.94 6.68 -10.07
N GLU A 82 -6.33 7.94 -10.27
CA GLU A 82 -5.99 8.68 -11.49
C GLU A 82 -4.47 8.74 -11.73
N ARG A 83 -3.68 8.94 -10.67
CA ARG A 83 -2.20 8.92 -10.75
C ARG A 83 -1.66 7.57 -11.22
N GLU A 84 -2.23 6.45 -10.75
CA GLU A 84 -1.83 5.11 -11.20
C GLU A 84 -2.10 4.94 -12.72
N ILE A 85 -3.18 5.53 -13.23
CA ILE A 85 -3.56 5.43 -14.65
C ILE A 85 -2.68 6.33 -15.51
N ALA A 86 -2.45 7.57 -15.10
CA ALA A 86 -1.55 8.48 -15.81
C ALA A 86 -0.13 7.91 -15.90
N ALA A 87 0.40 7.36 -14.79
CA ALA A 87 1.70 6.70 -14.78
C ALA A 87 1.74 5.49 -15.73
N TYR A 88 0.67 4.69 -15.77
CA TYR A 88 0.55 3.55 -16.69
C TYR A 88 0.54 3.98 -18.16
N LEU A 89 -0.15 5.07 -18.51
CA LEU A 89 -0.16 5.59 -19.87
C LEU A 89 1.20 6.19 -20.26
N ALA A 90 1.88 6.86 -19.33
CA ALA A 90 3.23 7.36 -19.54
C ALA A 90 4.26 6.22 -19.74
N GLU A 91 4.14 5.12 -19.00
CA GLU A 91 4.96 3.91 -19.19
C GLU A 91 4.74 3.28 -20.58
N LYS A 92 3.57 3.51 -21.19
CA LYS A 92 3.26 3.13 -22.57
C LYS A 92 3.71 4.15 -23.63
N GLU A 93 4.50 5.13 -23.22
CA GLU A 93 5.09 6.16 -24.10
C GLU A 93 4.04 7.05 -24.81
N TRP A 94 2.85 7.20 -24.22
CA TRP A 94 1.89 8.21 -24.69
C TRP A 94 2.36 9.62 -24.32
N GLU A 95 2.14 10.57 -25.24
CA GLU A 95 2.43 11.99 -25.01
C GLU A 95 1.53 12.59 -23.92
N GLU A 96 2.03 13.57 -23.16
CA GLU A 96 1.31 14.21 -22.05
C GLU A 96 -0.07 14.75 -22.47
N ALA A 97 -0.13 15.45 -23.62
CA ALA A 97 -1.40 15.96 -24.16
C ALA A 97 -2.41 14.84 -24.50
N VAL A 98 -1.94 13.65 -24.87
CA VAL A 98 -2.80 12.48 -25.14
C VAL A 98 -3.29 11.88 -23.82
N ILE A 99 -2.41 11.81 -22.82
CA ILE A 99 -2.74 11.32 -21.48
C ILE A 99 -3.80 12.22 -20.84
N ASP A 100 -3.62 13.53 -20.87
CA ASP A 100 -4.55 14.48 -20.26
C ASP A 100 -5.95 14.39 -20.84
N GLU A 101 -6.06 14.32 -22.17
CA GLU A 101 -7.35 14.18 -22.85
C GLU A 101 -7.98 12.80 -22.60
N ALA A 102 -7.18 11.72 -22.57
CA ALA A 102 -7.67 10.40 -22.20
C ALA A 102 -8.20 10.39 -20.75
N MET A 103 -7.48 11.02 -19.81
CA MET A 103 -7.91 11.19 -18.42
C MET A 103 -9.17 12.04 -18.30
N HIS A 104 -9.30 13.11 -19.08
CA HIS A 104 -10.52 13.91 -19.16
C HIS A 104 -11.72 13.05 -19.57
N LYS A 105 -11.60 12.25 -20.63
CA LYS A 105 -12.65 11.31 -21.07
C LYS A 105 -12.98 10.27 -20.00
N LEU A 106 -11.98 9.71 -19.32
CA LEU A 106 -12.20 8.74 -18.24
C LEU A 106 -13.04 9.35 -17.10
N ARG A 107 -12.82 10.62 -16.75
CA ARG A 107 -13.62 11.35 -15.75
C ARG A 107 -15.04 11.62 -16.26
N GLU A 108 -15.17 12.08 -17.50
CA GLU A 108 -16.47 12.37 -18.13
C GLU A 108 -17.38 11.13 -18.15
N TYR A 109 -16.83 9.97 -18.53
CA TYR A 109 -17.53 8.69 -18.50
C TYR A 109 -17.64 8.06 -17.11
N LYS A 110 -17.12 8.73 -16.05
CA LYS A 110 -17.11 8.26 -14.66
C LYS A 110 -16.43 6.90 -14.47
N TYR A 111 -15.46 6.56 -15.30
CA TYR A 111 -14.64 5.36 -15.14
C TYR A 111 -13.57 5.51 -14.05
N VAL A 112 -13.24 6.74 -13.68
CA VAL A 112 -12.32 7.07 -12.60
C VAL A 112 -13.01 7.99 -11.61
N ASN A 113 -12.74 7.76 -10.33
CA ASN A 113 -13.20 8.59 -9.22
C ASN A 113 -12.27 8.35 -8.03
N ASP A 114 -11.39 9.33 -7.76
CA ASP A 114 -10.39 9.23 -6.69
C ASP A 114 -11.00 9.28 -5.27
N GLU A 115 -12.17 9.89 -5.12
CA GLU A 115 -12.91 9.92 -3.85
C GLU A 115 -13.44 8.52 -3.50
N GLU A 116 -14.09 7.85 -4.45
CA GLU A 116 -14.55 6.46 -4.30
C GLU A 116 -13.37 5.50 -4.14
N TYR A 117 -12.28 5.73 -4.87
CA TYR A 117 -11.05 4.97 -4.69
C TYR A 117 -10.50 5.09 -3.26
N ALA A 118 -10.43 6.31 -2.72
CA ALA A 118 -9.94 6.54 -1.36
C ALA A 118 -10.82 5.84 -0.33
N LYS A 119 -12.15 5.96 -0.45
CA LYS A 119 -13.13 5.28 0.42
C LYS A 119 -12.98 3.76 0.37
N ALA A 120 -12.87 3.17 -0.82
CA ALA A 120 -12.64 1.74 -0.98
C ALA A 120 -11.28 1.30 -0.40
N TYR A 121 -10.23 2.08 -0.64
CA TYR A 121 -8.89 1.79 -0.17
C TYR A 121 -8.81 1.76 1.37
N VAL A 122 -9.33 2.79 2.04
CA VAL A 122 -9.40 2.85 3.51
C VAL A 122 -10.14 1.63 4.07
N ARG A 123 -11.29 1.27 3.49
CA ARG A 123 -12.08 0.11 3.91
C ARG A 123 -11.30 -1.20 3.81
N THR A 124 -10.57 -1.40 2.71
CA THR A 124 -9.70 -2.56 2.53
C THR A 124 -8.56 -2.57 3.56
N GLN A 125 -7.88 -1.43 3.76
CA GLN A 125 -6.73 -1.35 4.66
C GLN A 125 -7.12 -1.54 6.13
N MET A 126 -8.27 -1.01 6.56
CA MET A 126 -8.73 -1.18 7.94
C MET A 126 -9.22 -2.62 8.19
N ASN A 127 -9.96 -3.24 7.26
CA ASN A 127 -10.57 -4.55 7.50
C ASN A 127 -9.60 -5.73 7.28
N ILE A 128 -8.73 -5.63 6.27
CA ILE A 128 -7.85 -6.76 5.89
C ILE A 128 -6.47 -6.62 6.53
N ALA A 129 -5.82 -5.47 6.32
CA ALA A 129 -4.44 -5.25 6.77
C ALA A 129 -4.35 -4.67 8.19
N ARG A 130 -5.47 -4.18 8.73
CA ARG A 130 -5.58 -3.45 10.01
C ARG A 130 -4.53 -2.34 10.13
N LYS A 131 -4.28 -1.60 9.05
CA LYS A 131 -3.39 -0.44 9.10
C LYS A 131 -4.06 0.67 9.90
N GLY A 132 -3.24 1.48 10.57
CA GLY A 132 -3.72 2.69 11.24
C GLY A 132 -3.84 3.87 10.26
N PRO A 133 -4.56 4.93 10.65
CA PRO A 133 -4.88 6.06 9.78
C PRO A 133 -3.67 6.74 9.15
N ASP A 134 -2.58 6.94 9.91
CA ASP A 134 -1.42 7.71 9.43
C ASP A 134 -0.70 7.01 8.28
N LEU A 135 -0.62 5.68 8.35
CA LEU A 135 -0.04 4.88 7.26
C LEU A 135 -0.96 4.89 6.04
N ILE A 136 -2.28 4.81 6.23
CA ILE A 136 -3.25 4.88 5.14
C ILE A 136 -3.18 6.24 4.43
N LYS A 137 -3.11 7.36 5.17
CA LYS A 137 -2.92 8.71 4.58
C LYS A 137 -1.66 8.80 3.73
N ARG A 138 -0.54 8.25 4.22
CA ARG A 138 0.73 8.24 3.48
C ARG A 138 0.60 7.45 2.16
N GLU A 139 0.01 6.27 2.22
CA GLU A 139 -0.19 5.43 1.03
C GLU A 139 -1.15 6.06 0.02
N LEU A 140 -2.20 6.75 0.49
CA LEU A 140 -3.10 7.52 -0.39
C LEU A 140 -2.39 8.72 -1.03
N SER A 141 -1.50 9.41 -0.29
CA SER A 141 -0.68 10.48 -0.85
C SER A 141 0.26 9.99 -1.95
N GLU A 142 0.91 8.84 -1.77
CA GLU A 142 1.74 8.19 -2.81
C GLU A 142 0.91 7.84 -4.06
N LYS A 143 -0.40 7.61 -3.89
CA LYS A 143 -1.38 7.33 -4.94
C LYS A 143 -1.99 8.58 -5.55
N GLY A 144 -1.56 9.78 -5.15
CA GLY A 144 -2.01 11.06 -5.71
C GLY A 144 -3.35 11.56 -5.19
N ILE A 145 -3.90 10.93 -4.14
CA ILE A 145 -5.17 11.36 -3.55
C ILE A 145 -4.96 12.63 -2.74
N SER A 146 -5.84 13.62 -2.90
CA SER A 146 -5.74 14.89 -2.18
C SER A 146 -6.00 14.74 -0.68
N VAL A 147 -5.46 15.65 0.13
CA VAL A 147 -5.67 15.63 1.59
C VAL A 147 -7.16 15.68 1.96
N SER A 148 -7.96 16.48 1.24
CA SER A 148 -9.41 16.56 1.49
C SER A 148 -10.12 15.23 1.27
N MET A 149 -9.82 14.52 0.19
CA MET A 149 -10.39 13.18 -0.09
C MET A 149 -9.89 12.13 0.90
N GLN A 150 -8.63 12.24 1.35
CA GLN A 150 -8.08 11.35 2.38
C GLN A 150 -8.83 11.52 3.71
N ASP A 151 -9.04 12.77 4.14
CA ASP A 151 -9.72 13.07 5.39
C ASP A 151 -11.17 12.58 5.35
N GLU A 152 -11.91 12.87 4.28
CA GLU A 152 -13.27 12.38 4.08
C GLU A 152 -13.34 10.84 4.06
N ALA A 153 -12.44 10.19 3.32
CA ALA A 153 -12.41 8.73 3.26
C ALA A 153 -12.08 8.08 4.61
N LEU A 154 -11.36 8.77 5.49
CA LEU A 154 -11.00 8.30 6.83
C LEU A 154 -12.09 8.52 7.89
N GLU A 155 -13.13 9.31 7.60
CA GLU A 155 -14.28 9.46 8.50
C GLU A 155 -14.97 8.12 8.79
N GLN A 156 -14.93 7.18 7.82
CA GLN A 156 -15.46 5.83 8.03
C GLN A 156 -14.62 4.98 9.02
N TYR A 157 -13.37 5.37 9.29
CA TYR A 157 -12.49 4.66 10.22
C TYR A 157 -12.56 5.31 11.61
N THR A 158 -13.70 5.11 12.27
CA THR A 158 -14.01 5.74 13.55
C THR A 158 -12.99 5.40 14.64
N PRO A 159 -12.83 6.24 15.69
CA PRO A 159 -11.93 5.95 16.80
C PRO A 159 -12.18 4.58 17.46
N ALA A 160 -13.44 4.13 17.53
CA ALA A 160 -13.80 2.82 18.06
C ALA A 160 -13.24 1.67 17.20
N LEU A 161 -13.37 1.76 15.87
CA LEU A 161 -12.80 0.78 14.95
C LEU A 161 -11.26 0.78 14.99
N GLN A 162 -10.65 1.97 15.11
CA GLN A 162 -9.20 2.08 15.26
C GLN A 162 -8.72 1.39 16.53
N TRP A 163 -9.45 1.58 17.63
CA TRP A 163 -9.20 0.92 18.91
C TRP A 163 -9.28 -0.60 18.77
N GLU A 164 -10.39 -1.13 18.25
CA GLU A 164 -10.61 -2.57 18.06
C GLU A 164 -9.49 -3.22 17.23
N ASN A 165 -9.14 -2.59 16.09
CA ASN A 165 -8.08 -3.09 15.23
C ASN A 165 -6.69 -3.03 15.89
N ALA A 166 -6.39 -1.94 16.60
CA ALA A 166 -5.14 -1.80 17.35
C ALA A 166 -5.05 -2.82 18.48
N GLU A 167 -6.14 -3.05 19.21
CA GLU A 167 -6.22 -4.03 20.29
C GLU A 167 -5.94 -5.44 19.78
N ALA A 168 -6.61 -5.85 18.71
CA ALA A 168 -6.40 -7.17 18.10
C ALA A 168 -4.95 -7.38 17.61
N LEU A 169 -4.27 -6.31 17.18
CA LEU A 169 -2.86 -6.34 16.80
C LEU A 169 -1.93 -6.38 18.02
N ALA A 170 -2.22 -5.59 19.04
CA ALA A 170 -1.46 -5.52 20.29
C ALA A 170 -1.52 -6.86 21.04
N GLN A 171 -2.70 -7.46 21.19
CA GLN A 171 -2.86 -8.79 21.80
C GLN A 171 -1.98 -9.84 21.13
N LYS A 172 -1.93 -9.87 19.78
CA LYS A 172 -1.06 -10.77 19.02
C LYS A 172 0.43 -10.47 19.25
N SER A 173 0.80 -9.20 19.41
CA SER A 173 2.18 -8.78 19.69
C SER A 173 2.60 -9.18 21.11
N LEU A 174 1.74 -8.95 22.11
CA LEU A 174 1.98 -9.26 23.50
C LEU A 174 2.13 -10.77 23.71
N LYS A 175 1.24 -11.59 23.14
CA LYS A 175 1.33 -13.07 23.19
C LYS A 175 2.64 -13.63 22.61
N LYS A 176 3.31 -12.89 21.72
CA LYS A 176 4.60 -13.30 21.14
C LYS A 176 5.80 -12.79 21.95
N SER A 177 5.60 -11.84 22.87
CA SER A 177 6.68 -11.33 23.71
C SER A 177 7.10 -12.39 24.73
N LYS A 178 8.39 -12.39 25.08
CA LYS A 178 9.01 -13.32 26.05
C LYS A 178 9.88 -12.58 27.07
N GLY A 179 9.65 -11.28 27.23
CA GLY A 179 10.33 -10.41 28.20
C GLY A 179 9.30 -9.83 29.16
N SER A 180 9.74 -8.92 30.04
CA SER A 180 8.87 -8.23 31.01
C SER A 180 7.61 -7.63 30.37
N HIS A 181 6.57 -7.40 31.15
CA HIS A 181 5.40 -6.63 30.75
C HIS A 181 5.81 -5.26 30.19
N LYS A 182 6.82 -4.62 30.78
CA LYS A 182 7.37 -3.34 30.28
C LYS A 182 7.96 -3.47 28.88
N GLU A 183 8.80 -4.47 28.64
CA GLU A 183 9.38 -4.72 27.30
C GLU A 183 8.29 -5.12 26.29
N ALA A 184 7.31 -5.94 26.72
CA ALA A 184 6.18 -6.36 25.89
C ALA A 184 5.32 -5.17 25.46
N LYS A 185 4.96 -4.29 26.40
CA LYS A 185 4.23 -3.04 26.15
C LYS A 185 4.98 -2.14 25.17
N GLN A 186 6.26 -1.88 25.42
CA GLN A 186 7.09 -1.07 24.51
C GLN A 186 7.12 -1.63 23.08
N LYS A 187 7.25 -2.96 22.95
CA LYS A 187 7.20 -3.63 21.64
C LYS A 187 5.83 -3.52 20.97
N ALA A 188 4.74 -3.63 21.73
CA ALA A 188 3.39 -3.46 21.22
C ALA A 188 3.17 -2.03 20.71
N VAL A 189 3.56 -1.00 21.47
CA VAL A 189 3.47 0.40 21.03
C VAL A 189 4.26 0.62 19.73
N LEU A 190 5.53 0.20 19.70
CA LEU A 190 6.37 0.34 18.49
C LEU A 190 5.79 -0.43 17.29
N PHE A 191 5.18 -1.59 17.52
CA PHE A 191 4.53 -2.36 16.48
C PHE A 191 3.31 -1.63 15.91
N LEU A 192 2.44 -1.09 16.77
CA LEU A 192 1.27 -0.32 16.36
C LEU A 192 1.66 0.99 15.64
N THR A 193 2.67 1.71 16.13
CA THR A 193 3.14 2.93 15.46
C THR A 193 3.68 2.62 14.06
N ARG A 194 4.44 1.52 13.88
CA ARG A 194 4.84 1.07 12.53
C ARG A 194 3.68 0.64 11.65
N LYS A 195 2.56 0.23 12.25
CA LYS A 195 1.31 -0.07 11.55
C LYS A 195 0.50 1.18 11.21
N GLY A 196 0.94 2.37 11.64
CA GLY A 196 0.31 3.66 11.31
C GLY A 196 -0.70 4.15 12.34
N TYR A 197 -0.72 3.58 13.54
CA TYR A 197 -1.55 4.11 14.62
C TYR A 197 -0.83 5.24 15.34
N ASN A 198 -1.58 6.28 15.68
CA ASN A 198 -1.09 7.39 16.49
C ASN A 198 -0.47 6.86 17.80
N MET A 199 0.64 7.47 18.21
CA MET A 199 1.39 7.03 19.39
C MET A 199 0.55 7.05 20.69
N GLY A 200 -0.35 8.03 20.84
CA GLY A 200 -1.26 8.11 21.98
C GLY A 200 -2.19 6.92 22.07
N LEU A 201 -2.92 6.62 20.98
CA LEU A 201 -3.81 5.45 20.90
C LEU A 201 -3.02 4.15 21.10
N ALA A 202 -1.86 4.02 20.47
CA ALA A 202 -1.00 2.85 20.62
C ALA A 202 -0.56 2.64 22.07
N ALA A 203 -0.21 3.72 22.79
CA ALA A 203 0.17 3.66 24.19
C ALA A 203 -1.02 3.27 25.09
N SER A 204 -2.20 3.85 24.87
CA SER A 204 -3.41 3.54 25.64
C SER A 204 -3.84 2.09 25.47
N VAL A 205 -3.92 1.60 24.23
CA VAL A 205 -4.27 0.19 23.95
C VAL A 205 -3.27 -0.76 24.59
N ALA A 206 -1.97 -0.47 24.48
CA ALA A 206 -0.95 -1.32 25.06
C ALA A 206 -0.92 -1.26 26.60
N ASP A 207 -1.37 -0.17 27.21
CA ASP A 207 -1.51 -0.03 28.66
C ASP A 207 -2.68 -0.87 29.19
N GLU A 208 -3.84 -0.75 28.54
CA GLU A 208 -5.06 -1.49 28.92
C GLU A 208 -4.85 -3.00 28.84
N LEU A 209 -4.16 -3.48 27.81
CA LEU A 209 -3.87 -4.91 27.62
C LEU A 209 -2.73 -5.44 28.48
N ALA A 210 -1.86 -4.58 28.99
CA ALA A 210 -0.71 -4.98 29.80
C ALA A 210 -1.01 -4.96 31.31
N SER A 211 -2.29 -4.87 31.70
CA SER A 211 -2.72 -4.94 33.09
C SER A 211 -2.05 -6.12 33.80
N VAL A 212 -1.35 -5.79 34.88
CA VAL A 212 -0.31 -6.57 35.52
C VAL A 212 -0.92 -7.68 36.36
N ASP A 213 -0.52 -8.92 36.08
CA ASP A 213 -0.63 -10.04 37.00
C ASP A 213 0.80 -10.35 37.48
N GLU A 214 1.11 -10.16 38.77
CA GLU A 214 2.47 -10.35 39.30
C GLU A 214 2.97 -11.78 39.08
N ASP A 215 2.07 -12.76 39.12
CA ASP A 215 2.38 -14.16 38.85
C ASP A 215 2.85 -14.34 37.39
N SER A 216 2.27 -13.58 36.45
CA SER A 216 2.68 -13.58 35.03
C SER A 216 4.06 -12.98 34.79
N GLU A 217 4.45 -11.96 35.57
CA GLU A 217 5.78 -11.34 35.46
C GLU A 217 6.88 -12.27 36.00
N TRP A 218 6.62 -12.97 37.11
CA TRP A 218 7.53 -13.99 37.65
C TRP A 218 7.73 -15.15 36.68
N GLU A 219 6.66 -15.72 36.12
CA GLU A 219 6.74 -16.77 35.12
C GLU A 219 7.56 -16.34 33.89
N SER A 220 7.32 -15.13 33.40
CA SER A 220 8.07 -14.54 32.28
C SER A 220 9.55 -14.38 32.62
N LEU A 221 9.86 -13.98 33.85
CA LEU A 221 11.22 -13.86 34.36
C LEU A 221 11.89 -15.22 34.40
N VAL A 222 11.25 -16.24 34.98
CA VAL A 222 11.79 -17.61 35.07
C VAL A 222 12.13 -18.15 33.67
N LEU A 223 11.22 -18.02 32.70
CA LEU A 223 11.43 -18.46 31.32
C LEU A 223 12.63 -17.75 30.65
N MET A 224 12.82 -16.47 30.92
CA MET A 224 13.96 -15.71 30.39
C MET A 224 15.26 -16.02 31.16
N GLY A 225 15.15 -16.17 32.47
CA GLY A 225 16.19 -16.53 33.41
C GLY A 225 16.83 -17.86 33.04
N GLN A 226 16.04 -18.91 32.79
CA GLN A 226 16.53 -20.21 32.31
C GLN A 226 17.37 -20.08 31.02
N LYS A 227 16.97 -19.22 30.08
CA LYS A 227 17.73 -19.04 28.82
C LYS A 227 19.07 -18.37 29.06
N PHE A 228 19.13 -17.37 29.94
CA PHE A 228 20.39 -16.74 30.30
C PHE A 228 21.24 -17.62 31.19
N HIS A 229 20.64 -18.40 32.07
CA HIS A 229 21.30 -19.40 32.88
C HIS A 229 22.07 -20.39 31.98
N ARG A 230 21.41 -20.99 30.98
CA ARG A 230 22.08 -21.88 29.99
C ARG A 230 23.28 -21.22 29.29
N LYS A 231 23.23 -19.91 29.09
CA LYS A 231 24.31 -19.13 28.45
C LYS A 231 25.47 -18.84 29.41
N TYR A 232 25.19 -18.62 30.69
CA TYR A 232 26.14 -18.12 31.67
C TYR A 232 26.56 -19.13 32.74
N ALA A 233 26.00 -20.34 32.75
CA ALA A 233 26.19 -21.35 33.80
C ALA A 233 27.67 -21.66 34.12
N LYS A 234 28.55 -21.58 33.12
CA LYS A 234 29.99 -21.85 33.25
C LYS A 234 30.81 -20.74 33.92
N LEU A 235 30.22 -19.57 34.17
CA LEU A 235 30.92 -18.45 34.79
C LEU A 235 31.04 -18.65 36.31
N GLU A 236 32.07 -18.05 36.90
CA GLU A 236 32.25 -17.98 38.35
C GLU A 236 31.06 -17.28 39.04
N GLU A 237 30.74 -17.65 40.27
CA GLU A 237 29.47 -17.27 40.93
C GLU A 237 29.21 -15.76 40.94
N ARG A 238 30.23 -14.97 41.27
CA ARG A 238 30.14 -13.51 41.26
C ARG A 238 29.92 -12.94 39.85
N GLU A 239 30.61 -13.48 38.85
CA GLU A 239 30.45 -13.02 37.46
C GLU A 239 29.10 -13.46 36.88
N TYR A 240 28.68 -14.69 37.16
CA TYR A 240 27.37 -15.24 36.82
C TYR A 240 26.24 -14.34 37.32
N GLY A 241 26.23 -14.02 38.61
CA GLY A 241 25.20 -13.15 39.21
C GLY A 241 25.14 -11.78 38.54
N GLN A 242 26.29 -11.15 38.26
CA GLN A 242 26.36 -9.85 37.57
C GLN A 242 25.84 -9.93 36.13
N LYS A 243 26.20 -10.97 35.37
CA LYS A 243 25.74 -11.17 33.99
C LYS A 243 24.24 -11.44 33.94
N MET A 244 23.72 -12.26 34.85
CA MET A 244 22.29 -12.56 34.99
C MET A 244 21.50 -11.29 35.30
N LYS A 245 21.90 -10.53 36.33
CA LYS A 245 21.25 -9.26 36.71
C LYS A 245 21.24 -8.26 35.55
N THR A 246 22.39 -8.09 34.88
CA THR A 246 22.50 -7.17 33.72
C THR A 246 21.61 -7.62 32.56
N ALA A 247 21.58 -8.91 32.24
CA ALA A 247 20.83 -9.44 31.10
C ALA A 247 19.31 -9.35 31.32
N LEU A 248 18.82 -9.72 32.52
CA LEU A 248 17.40 -9.64 32.88
C LEU A 248 16.94 -8.18 33.03
N PHE A 249 17.77 -7.30 33.60
CA PHE A 249 17.44 -5.87 33.70
C PHE A 249 17.29 -5.22 32.31
N ARG A 250 18.15 -5.59 31.34
CA ARG A 250 18.01 -5.15 29.94
C ARG A 250 16.73 -5.68 29.27
N LYS A 251 16.10 -6.72 29.83
CA LYS A 251 14.78 -7.24 29.44
C LYS A 251 13.62 -6.58 30.18
N GLY A 252 13.91 -5.57 31.00
CA GLY A 252 12.92 -4.70 31.64
C GLY A 252 12.29 -5.26 32.92
N PHE A 253 12.77 -6.40 33.42
CA PHE A 253 12.31 -6.96 34.71
C PHE A 253 12.77 -6.07 35.88
N GLN A 254 11.95 -6.01 36.94
CA GLN A 254 12.25 -5.25 38.15
C GLN A 254 13.41 -5.87 38.93
N MET A 255 14.24 -5.04 39.57
CA MET A 255 15.45 -5.50 40.27
C MET A 255 15.13 -6.49 41.41
N ASP A 256 14.00 -6.30 42.10
CA ASP A 256 13.62 -7.16 43.23
C ASP A 256 13.32 -8.59 42.78
N LEU A 257 12.54 -8.75 41.69
CA LEU A 257 12.28 -10.07 41.09
C LEU A 257 13.56 -10.69 40.50
N ILE A 258 14.43 -9.88 39.89
CA ILE A 258 15.73 -10.34 39.38
C ILE A 258 16.60 -10.88 40.52
N ASN A 259 16.67 -10.16 41.65
CA ASN A 259 17.43 -10.58 42.81
C ASN A 259 16.88 -11.91 43.33
N LYS A 260 15.55 -12.02 43.51
CA LYS A 260 14.89 -13.25 43.94
C LYS A 260 15.26 -14.46 43.05
N PHE A 261 15.23 -14.30 41.74
CA PHE A 261 15.58 -15.39 40.82
C PHE A 261 17.07 -15.77 40.88
N VAL A 262 17.97 -14.80 41.02
CA VAL A 262 19.42 -15.07 41.10
C VAL A 262 19.79 -15.73 42.44
N GLU A 263 19.05 -15.43 43.51
CA GLU A 263 19.23 -16.03 44.84
C GLU A 263 18.88 -17.52 44.91
N LEU A 264 18.05 -18.03 43.98
CA LEU A 264 17.81 -19.48 43.84
C LEU A 264 19.12 -20.27 43.62
N GLY A 265 20.15 -19.61 43.06
CA GLY A 265 21.40 -20.26 42.73
C GLY A 265 21.28 -21.24 41.55
N LYS A 266 22.43 -21.73 41.06
CA LYS A 266 22.47 -22.56 39.84
C LYS A 266 21.73 -23.89 40.00
N GLU A 267 21.89 -24.54 41.15
CA GLU A 267 21.34 -25.87 41.43
C GLU A 267 19.81 -25.90 41.44
N GLN A 268 19.15 -24.94 42.11
CA GLN A 268 17.68 -24.85 42.10
C GLN A 268 17.13 -24.47 40.72
N ILE A 269 17.84 -23.61 39.98
CA ILE A 269 17.46 -23.26 38.61
C ILE A 269 17.53 -24.47 37.68
N ASP A 270 18.56 -25.32 37.81
CA ASP A 270 18.71 -26.55 37.04
C ASP A 270 17.63 -27.59 37.39
N ASN A 271 17.26 -27.70 38.66
CA ASN A 271 16.19 -28.58 39.16
C ASN A 271 14.77 -28.08 38.91
N GLN A 272 14.63 -26.86 38.35
CA GLN A 272 13.35 -26.20 38.08
C GLN A 272 12.51 -25.92 39.34
N GLU A 273 13.18 -25.66 40.45
CA GLU A 273 12.55 -25.31 41.73
C GLU A 273 12.34 -23.79 41.80
N TYR A 274 11.16 -23.33 41.38
CA TYR A 274 10.80 -21.89 41.29
C TYR A 274 9.67 -21.48 42.23
N GLU A 275 9.41 -22.26 43.28
CA GLU A 275 8.34 -21.97 44.25
C GLU A 275 8.53 -20.60 44.92
N LEU A 276 7.40 -19.95 45.18
CA LEU A 276 7.31 -18.58 45.65
C LEU A 276 7.57 -18.48 47.15
#